data_AF-A0AAD3SA38-F1
#
_entry.id   AF-A0AAD3SA38-F1
#
_cell.length_a   1.000
_cell.length_b   1.000
_cell.length_c   1.000
_cell.angle_alpha   90.00
_cell.angle_beta   90.00
_cell.angle_gamma   90.00
#
_symmetry.space_group_name_H-M   'P 1'
#
loop_
_entity.id
_entity.type
_entity.pdbx_description
1 polymer ?
#
loop_
_entity_poly.entity_id
_entity_poly.type
_entity_poly.pdbx_seq_one_letter_code
_entity_poly.pdbx_strand_id
1 'polypeptide(L)'
;MALFAVTLDFWYLRGIQLVPNVLLNKLAGIDGSHLPLSLNTNVILTLALSYNIVVAALHLLGTIAIGLAINAHSSISESASGIAEMASISHRIHERTNALDATGNNSSAMGKGIANYPVALVSLAS
;
A
#
# COMPACT_ATOMS: atom_id res chain seq x y z
N MET A 1 -5.75 -1.78 9.69
CA MET A 1 -5.17 -3.02 9.13
C MET A 1 -6.12 -3.73 8.18
N ALA A 2 -7.36 -4.07 8.59
CA ALA A 2 -8.30 -4.79 7.71
C ALA A 2 -8.62 -4.08 6.38
N LEU A 3 -8.83 -2.75 6.38
CA LEU A 3 -9.21 -2.04 5.16
C LEU A 3 -8.09 -2.00 4.09
N PHE A 4 -6.84 -1.83 4.51
CA PHE A 4 -5.68 -1.76 3.60
C PHE A 4 -5.26 -3.14 3.08
N ALA A 5 -5.34 -4.17 3.94
CA ALA A 5 -5.10 -5.56 3.55
C ALA A 5 -6.21 -6.06 2.61
N VAL A 6 -7.49 -5.74 2.88
CA VAL A 6 -8.62 -6.14 2.03
C VAL A 6 -8.57 -5.48 0.66
N THR A 7 -8.19 -4.20 0.56
CA THR A 7 -8.06 -3.55 -0.75
C THR A 7 -6.89 -4.10 -1.56
N LEU A 8 -5.73 -4.36 -0.93
CA LEU A 8 -4.58 -4.99 -1.60
C LEU A 8 -4.84 -6.44 -1.97
N ASP A 9 -5.38 -7.28 -1.07
CA ASP A 9 -5.70 -8.68 -1.37
C ASP A 9 -6.75 -8.79 -2.47
N PHE A 10 -7.80 -7.97 -2.41
CA PHE A 10 -8.84 -7.99 -3.44
C PHE A 10 -8.27 -7.61 -4.81
N TRP A 11 -7.43 -6.57 -4.90
CA TRP A 11 -6.88 -6.14 -6.18
C TRP A 11 -5.72 -6.98 -6.68
N TYR A 12 -4.79 -7.36 -5.81
CA TYR A 12 -3.61 -8.14 -6.16
C TYR A 12 -4.00 -9.58 -6.53
N LEU A 13 -4.81 -10.26 -5.71
CA LEU A 13 -5.20 -11.65 -5.95
C LEU A 13 -6.28 -11.77 -7.02
N ARG A 14 -7.29 -10.87 -7.07
CA ARG A 14 -8.40 -11.00 -8.02
C ARG A 14 -8.25 -10.19 -9.31
N GLY A 15 -7.60 -9.03 -9.27
CA GLY A 15 -7.48 -8.13 -10.42
C GLY A 15 -6.19 -8.33 -11.22
N ILE A 16 -5.05 -8.29 -10.54
CA ILE A 16 -3.73 -8.26 -11.18
C ILE A 16 -3.24 -9.66 -11.54
N GLN A 17 -3.41 -10.67 -10.67
CA GLN A 17 -2.89 -12.02 -10.89
C GLN A 17 -3.86 -12.93 -11.68
N LEU A 18 -5.16 -12.71 -11.58
CA LEU A 18 -6.17 -13.64 -12.08
C LEU A 18 -6.35 -13.55 -13.61
N VAL A 19 -6.32 -12.33 -14.17
CA VAL A 19 -6.46 -12.10 -15.62
C VAL A 19 -5.26 -12.64 -16.41
N PRO A 20 -3.99 -12.37 -16.02
CA PRO A 20 -2.83 -12.90 -16.72
C PRO A 20 -2.71 -14.41 -16.62
N ASN A 21 -3.00 -15.02 -15.46
CA ASN A 21 -2.88 -16.48 -15.30
C ASN A 21 -3.92 -17.25 -16.11
N VAL A 22 -5.15 -16.73 -16.24
CA VAL A 22 -6.16 -17.34 -17.12
C VAL A 22 -5.77 -17.19 -18.59
N LEU A 23 -5.20 -16.04 -18.97
CA LEU A 23 -4.74 -15.79 -20.34
C LEU A 23 -3.51 -16.63 -20.69
N LEU A 24 -2.50 -16.70 -19.81
CA LEU A 24 -1.28 -17.49 -19.96
C LEU A 24 -1.59 -18.98 -20.09
N ASN A 25 -2.50 -19.53 -19.28
CA ASN A 25 -2.93 -20.92 -19.42
C ASN A 25 -3.64 -21.18 -20.76
N LYS A 26 -4.36 -20.19 -21.30
CA LYS A 26 -5.03 -20.27 -22.60
C LYS A 26 -4.06 -20.12 -23.78
N LEU A 27 -2.94 -19.40 -23.57
CA LEU A 27 -1.85 -19.21 -24.53
C LEU A 27 -0.88 -20.40 -24.59
N ALA A 28 -0.66 -21.09 -23.46
CA ALA A 28 0.22 -22.26 -23.39
C ALA A 28 -0.33 -23.49 -24.17
N GLY A 29 -1.62 -23.48 -24.50
CA GLY A 29 -2.28 -24.55 -25.26
C GLY A 29 -2.37 -24.30 -26.77
N ILE A 30 -1.75 -23.24 -27.31
CA ILE A 30 -1.85 -22.91 -28.74
C ILE A 30 -0.73 -23.61 -29.51
N ASP A 31 -1.12 -24.48 -30.44
CA ASP A 31 -0.20 -25.21 -31.32
C ASP A 31 0.55 -24.26 -32.30
N GLY A 32 1.73 -24.67 -32.77
CA GLY A 32 2.71 -23.83 -33.47
C GLY A 32 2.26 -23.13 -34.76
N SER A 33 1.05 -23.38 -35.27
CA SER A 33 0.46 -22.75 -36.45
C SER A 33 0.00 -21.30 -36.25
N HIS A 34 -0.08 -20.81 -35.00
CA HIS A 34 -0.60 -19.47 -34.66
C HIS A 34 0.45 -18.49 -34.09
N LEU A 35 1.74 -18.72 -34.38
CA LEU A 35 2.88 -17.88 -33.98
C LEU A 35 2.67 -16.35 -34.09
N PRO A 36 2.11 -15.78 -35.19
CA PRO A 36 1.90 -14.33 -35.27
C PRO A 36 0.78 -13.83 -34.33
N LEU A 37 -0.23 -14.64 -34.03
CA LEU A 37 -1.31 -14.30 -33.09
C LEU A 37 -0.84 -14.40 -31.63
N SER A 38 0.05 -15.35 -31.31
CA SER A 38 0.61 -15.48 -29.96
C SER A 38 1.55 -14.31 -29.62
N LEU A 39 2.29 -13.79 -30.60
CA LEU A 39 3.15 -12.61 -30.40
C LEU A 39 2.34 -11.35 -30.07
N ASN A 40 1.29 -11.06 -30.84
CA ASN A 40 0.39 -9.92 -30.57
C ASN A 40 -0.29 -10.04 -29.21
N THR A 41 -0.67 -11.25 -28.81
CA THR A 41 -1.33 -11.46 -27.51
C THR A 41 -0.36 -11.28 -26.34
N ASN A 42 0.90 -11.70 -26.48
CA ASN A 42 1.94 -11.45 -25.48
C ASN A 42 2.25 -9.95 -25.31
N VAL A 43 2.30 -9.19 -26.41
CA VAL A 43 2.49 -7.72 -26.35
C VAL A 43 1.33 -7.05 -25.63
N ILE A 44 0.09 -7.42 -25.95
CA ILE A 44 -1.11 -6.90 -25.29
C ILE A 44 -1.10 -7.27 -23.79
N LEU A 45 -0.68 -8.49 -23.44
CA LEU A 45 -0.61 -8.94 -22.05
C LEU A 45 0.44 -8.13 -21.25
N THR A 46 1.62 -7.90 -21.80
CA THR A 46 2.67 -7.11 -21.15
C THR A 46 2.23 -5.66 -20.94
N LEU A 47 1.55 -5.06 -21.91
CA LEU A 47 0.98 -3.70 -21.80
C LEU A 47 -0.15 -3.63 -20.76
N ALA A 48 -1.01 -4.65 -20.68
CA ALA A 48 -2.06 -4.73 -19.68
C ALA A 48 -1.49 -4.90 -18.26
N LEU A 49 -0.43 -5.71 -18.12
CA LEU A 49 0.27 -5.91 -16.85
C LEU A 49 0.90 -4.61 -16.34
N SER A 50 1.66 -3.91 -17.18
CA SER A 50 2.29 -2.65 -16.79
C SER A 50 1.28 -1.56 -16.44
N TYR A 51 0.17 -1.46 -17.19
CA TYR A 51 -0.94 -0.55 -16.86
C TYR A 51 -1.52 -0.83 -15.47
N ASN A 52 -1.77 -2.11 -15.14
CA ASN A 52 -2.30 -2.50 -13.84
C ASN A 52 -1.33 -2.18 -12.68
N ILE A 53 -0.03 -2.36 -12.89
CA ILE A 53 0.99 -2.01 -11.89
C ILE A 53 1.01 -0.49 -11.64
N VAL A 54 0.92 0.33 -12.69
CA VAL A 54 0.87 1.79 -12.58
C VAL A 54 -0.39 2.25 -11.85
N VAL A 55 -1.55 1.66 -12.15
CA VAL A 55 -2.82 1.98 -11.47
C VAL A 55 -2.78 1.56 -9.99
N ALA A 56 -2.14 0.43 -9.68
CA ALA A 56 -1.93 0.01 -8.29
C ALA A 56 -1.01 0.98 -7.54
N ALA A 57 0.07 1.44 -8.16
CA ALA A 57 0.98 2.44 -7.59
C ALA A 57 0.28 3.79 -7.36
N LEU A 58 -0.56 4.25 -8.30
CA LEU A 58 -1.32 5.49 -8.16
C LEU A 58 -2.32 5.43 -7.00
N HIS A 59 -3.02 4.32 -6.82
CA HIS A 59 -3.92 4.13 -5.67
C HIS A 59 -3.17 4.15 -4.35
N LEU A 60 -1.98 3.55 -4.31
CA LEU A 60 -1.13 3.57 -3.12
C LEU A 60 -0.71 5.01 -2.77
N LEU A 61 -0.43 5.83 -3.78
CA LEU A 61 -0.18 7.26 -3.65
C LEU A 61 -1.38 8.01 -3.04
N GLY A 62 -2.60 7.65 -3.44
CA GLY A 62 -3.84 8.21 -2.87
C GLY A 62 -3.97 7.95 -1.36
N THR A 63 -3.48 6.81 -0.87
CA THR A 63 -3.46 6.50 0.56
C THR A 63 -2.30 7.13 1.34
N ILE A 64 -1.29 7.71 0.67
CA ILE A 64 -0.18 8.39 1.35
C ILE A 64 -0.66 9.57 2.19
N ALA A 65 -1.69 10.31 1.74
CA ALA A 65 -2.25 11.41 2.51
C ALA A 65 -2.74 10.96 3.90
N ILE A 66 -3.36 9.78 3.97
CA ILE A 66 -3.83 9.17 5.23
C ILE A 66 -2.62 8.74 6.08
N GLY A 67 -1.62 8.10 5.46
CA GLY A 67 -0.39 7.70 6.16
C GLY A 67 0.38 8.90 6.74
N LEU A 68 0.44 10.01 6.01
CA LEU A 68 1.09 11.24 6.44
C LEU A 68 0.33 11.89 7.60
N ALA A 69 -1.01 11.92 7.53
CA ALA A 69 -1.87 12.44 8.59
C ALA A 69 -1.70 11.64 9.90
N ILE A 70 -1.61 10.32 9.81
CA ILE A 70 -1.35 9.44 10.95
C ILE A 70 0.03 9.70 11.55
N ASN A 71 1.06 9.85 10.72
CA ASN A 71 2.41 10.15 11.19
C ASN A 71 2.50 11.53 11.85
N ALA A 72 1.82 12.53 11.29
CA ALA A 72 1.72 13.86 11.88
C ALA A 72 1.00 13.82 13.23
N HIS A 73 -0.09 13.04 13.35
CA HIS A 73 -0.81 12.87 14.61
C HIS A 73 0.08 12.27 15.71
N SER A 74 0.95 11.30 15.38
CA SER A 74 1.93 10.74 16.31
C SER A 74 2.87 11.80 16.89
N SER A 75 3.47 12.64 16.02
CA SER A 75 4.41 13.67 16.46
C SER A 75 3.75 14.78 17.29
N ILE A 76 2.50 15.12 16.96
CA ILE A 76 1.70 16.08 17.75
C ILE A 76 1.39 15.51 19.14
N SER A 77 1.05 14.22 19.22
CA SER A 77 0.76 13.53 20.48
C SER A 77 1.98 13.44 21.39
N GLU A 78 3.14 13.12 20.83
CA GLU A 78 4.43 13.09 21.56
C GLU A 78 4.74 14.46 22.17
N SER A 79 4.62 15.52 21.37
CA SER A 79 4.85 16.90 21.81
C SER A 79 3.88 17.33 22.91
N ALA A 80 2.59 16.97 22.77
CA ALA A 80 1.58 17.26 23.79
C ALA A 80 1.85 16.51 25.11
N SER A 81 2.36 15.28 25.03
CA SER A 81 2.72 14.49 26.21
C SER A 81 3.91 15.11 26.95
N GLY A 82 4.97 15.49 26.21
CA GLY A 82 6.14 16.16 26.79
C GLY A 82 5.80 17.51 27.44
N ILE A 83 4.91 18.31 26.83
CA ILE A 83 4.44 19.57 27.44
C ILE A 83 3.65 19.30 28.73
N ALA A 84 2.81 18.25 28.77
CA ALA A 84 2.05 17.89 29.97
C ALA A 84 2.97 17.47 31.13
N GLU A 85 4.07 16.77 30.82
CA GLU A 85 5.12 16.39 31.77
C GLU A 85 5.87 17.60 32.31
N MET A 86 6.33 18.47 31.41
CA MET A 86 7.08 19.67 31.78
C MET A 86 6.24 20.69 32.56
N ALA A 87 4.94 20.80 32.27
CA ALA A 87 4.02 21.73 32.94
C ALA A 87 3.40 21.16 34.23
N SER A 88 3.81 19.96 34.69
CA SER A 88 3.30 19.32 35.92
C SER A 88 1.77 19.24 35.97
N ILE A 89 1.14 18.96 34.82
CA ILE A 89 -0.32 18.92 34.67
C ILE A 89 -0.88 17.66 35.38
N SER A 90 -2.08 17.77 35.96
CA SER A 90 -2.77 16.70 36.71
C SER A 90 -2.63 15.30 36.08
N HIS A 91 -2.42 14.29 36.94
CA HIS A 91 -2.24 12.87 36.59
C HIS A 91 -3.26 12.34 35.57
N ARG A 92 -4.52 12.79 35.64
CA ARG A 92 -5.59 12.39 34.71
C ARG A 92 -5.33 12.83 33.26
N ILE A 93 -4.67 13.97 33.06
CA ILE A 93 -4.27 14.45 31.73
C ILE A 93 -3.04 13.67 31.26
N HIS A 94 -2.09 13.40 32.16
CA HIS A 94 -0.92 12.57 31.87
C HIS A 94 -1.26 11.18 31.34
N GLU A 95 -2.18 10.47 32.00
CA GLU A 95 -2.63 9.15 31.56
C GLU A 95 -3.28 9.19 30.18
N ARG A 96 -4.05 10.25 29.89
CA ARG A 96 -4.71 10.41 28.59
C ARG A 96 -3.70 10.70 27.49
N THR A 97 -2.73 11.57 27.72
CA THR A 97 -1.74 11.94 26.71
C THR A 97 -0.73 10.81 26.47
N ASN A 98 -0.34 10.06 27.52
CA ASN A 98 0.50 8.85 27.36
C ASN A 98 -0.21 7.73 26.60
N ALA A 99 -1.51 7.53 26.83
CA ALA A 99 -2.28 6.56 26.04
C ALA A 99 -2.37 6.96 24.56
N LEU A 100 -2.47 8.26 24.28
CA LEU A 100 -2.48 8.82 22.93
C LEU A 100 -1.11 8.68 22.25
N ASP A 101 -0.01 8.95 22.97
CA ASP A 101 1.36 8.82 22.49
C ASP A 101 1.71 7.37 22.14
N ALA A 102 1.36 6.42 23.02
CA ALA A 102 1.53 4.99 22.75
C ALA A 102 0.77 4.53 21.48
N THR A 103 -0.42 5.08 21.25
CA THR A 103 -1.22 4.81 20.05
C THR A 103 -0.58 5.45 18.80
N GLY A 104 -0.06 6.67 18.95
CA GLY A 104 0.69 7.40 17.92
C GLY A 104 1.92 6.64 17.45
N ASN A 105 2.76 6.19 18.39
CA ASN A 105 3.98 5.43 18.10
C ASN A 105 3.71 4.14 17.34
N ASN A 106 2.65 3.41 17.70
CA ASN A 106 2.25 2.21 16.98
C ASN A 106 1.79 2.53 15.54
N SER A 107 1.22 3.71 15.34
CA SER A 107 0.74 4.18 14.05
C SER A 107 1.85 4.80 13.17
N SER A 108 2.87 5.41 13.77
CA SER A 108 4.08 5.89 13.07
C SER A 108 4.89 4.72 12.50
N ALA A 109 5.05 3.64 13.28
CA ALA A 109 5.68 2.41 12.81
C ALA A 109 4.96 1.85 11.56
N MET A 110 3.63 1.93 11.53
CA MET A 110 2.81 1.52 10.38
C MET A 110 2.97 2.47 9.18
N GLY A 111 3.05 3.79 9.41
CA GLY A 111 3.28 4.79 8.37
C GLY A 111 4.59 4.59 7.61
N LYS A 112 5.65 4.17 8.30
CA LYS A 112 6.94 3.79 7.68
C LYS A 112 6.81 2.59 6.75
N GLY A 113 5.97 1.61 7.10
CA GLY A 113 5.67 0.46 6.24
C GLY A 113 4.98 0.89 4.95
N ILE A 114 3.91 1.69 5.06
CA ILE A 114 3.13 2.20 3.91
C ILE A 114 3.99 3.03 2.96
N ALA A 115 4.98 3.79 3.48
CA ALA A 115 5.87 4.62 2.68
C ALA A 115 6.86 3.82 1.79
N ASN A 116 7.20 2.58 2.16
CA ASN A 116 8.18 1.76 1.43
C ASN A 116 7.56 0.91 0.31
N TYR A 117 6.26 0.59 0.40
CA TYR A 117 5.53 -0.18 -0.62
C TYR A 117 5.47 0.45 -2.03
N PRO A 118 5.24 1.77 -2.22
CA PRO A 118 5.19 2.36 -3.55
C PRO A 118 6.56 2.36 -4.21
N VAL A 119 7.64 2.48 -3.43
CA VAL A 119 9.03 2.40 -3.94
C VAL A 119 9.31 1.02 -4.52
N ALA A 120 8.87 -0.05 -3.84
CA ALA A 120 9.02 -1.42 -4.33
C ALA A 120 8.18 -1.69 -5.60
N LEU A 121 6.95 -1.19 -5.67
CA LEU A 121 6.08 -1.36 -6.85
C LEU A 121 6.59 -0.58 -8.07
N VAL A 122 7.06 0.65 -7.87
CA VAL A 122 7.66 1.46 -8.94
C VAL A 122 8.96 0.80 -9.45
N SER A 123 9.78 0.23 -8.57
CA SER A 123 10.99 -0.51 -8.96
C SER A 123 10.70 -1.81 -9.73
N LEU A 124 9.52 -2.41 -9.55
CA LEU A 124 9.09 -3.59 -10.32
C LEU A 124 8.46 -3.21 -11.67
N ALA A 125 7.94 -1.99 -11.77
CA ALA A 125 7.32 -1.46 -12.98
C ALA A 125 8.35 -0.95 -14.02
N SER A 126 9.54 -0.56 -13.55
CA SER A 126 10.65 -0.03 -14.34
C SER A 126 11.55 -1.10 -14.94
#